data_AF-A0A432RCR8-F1
#
_entry.id   AF-A0A432RCR8-F1
#
_cell.length_a   1.000
_cell.length_b   1.000
_cell.length_c   1.000
_cell.angle_alpha   90.00
_cell.angle_beta   90.00
_cell.angle_gamma   90.00
#
_symmetry.space_group_name_H-M   'P 1'
#
loop_
_entity.id
_entity.type
_entity.pdbx_description
1 polymer ?
#
loop_
_entity_poly.entity_id
_entity_poly.type
_entity_poly.pdbx_seq_one_letter_code
_entity_poly.pdbx_strand_id
1 'polypeptide(L)'
;MSAMLLSLLALFVSGFFIYISHGLINVLLPLRLNFEQVNTGNIGLIMSMFSVGLLLGGVFTRRIMSRVGHIRMYTASAALAAISILVCFLWFNEWVWAIMRILMGFCIAATNIVSDGWLSERSTSETRSRILATNQIVVLLSMFLGSFVVNLADVTHATLYIIAGLLLCGGVVPIAISKATAPQVEDTVPMPLLQLVRTSPVGATAVLVCGFILSSLFSMLSVYADSKGISGINLSLLVGAAIIGGVALQFPIGYFADRFERRKVILYTVLFSIVCTLAIPVILELDFFIPALVLISISSGIVSSLYPLGISETFDRLQQNQMSGAIGAIIIIYAAGGIIGPYIIGLIMEYVGIDFFFIALGLIQLAFALFVIYRSKVRESIPVEEQEAFVAQGAAMGWVSSELDPRTEYVDHSTLSHEVEIAVDIAQLQPQLALKMVSILARSYPEQILDFAKALANIEGIDISELYQRLLKFHPNHKHELIETIITNASGSTTEFVAQVFDEADYEDLPELTAMITNADPEHSLEIFEAAAETVVEEHPETVMDIAEAYVTTATTNLEEMRYADRLAEEGELEQTIHSVVDYISEKTPEHAEDIESVIPDTLWNKDDEVEESETDREKKD
;
A
#
# COMPACT_ATOMS: atom_id res chain seq x y z
N MET A 1 5.89 8.25 21.41
CA MET A 1 4.72 7.39 21.07
C MET A 1 3.38 8.01 21.46
N SER A 2 3.07 8.23 22.75
CA SER A 2 1.79 8.87 23.17
C SER A 2 1.63 10.28 22.59
N ALA A 3 2.70 11.07 22.54
CA ALA A 3 2.71 12.42 21.97
C ALA A 3 2.37 12.45 20.47
N MET A 4 2.79 11.43 19.71
CA MET A 4 2.54 11.31 18.28
C MET A 4 1.07 10.96 17.99
N LEU A 5 0.52 9.96 18.68
CA LEU A 5 -0.92 9.66 18.60
C LEU A 5 -1.77 10.84 19.10
N LEU A 6 -1.28 11.61 20.09
CA LEU A 6 -1.92 12.87 20.50
C LEU A 6 -1.92 13.92 19.39
N SER A 7 -0.86 14.04 18.61
CA SER A 7 -0.81 14.98 17.47
C SER A 7 -1.81 14.63 16.37
N LEU A 8 -2.16 13.35 16.21
CA LEU A 8 -3.16 12.85 15.26
C LEU A 8 -4.56 12.74 15.86
N LEU A 9 -4.76 13.09 17.14
CA LEU A 9 -6.03 12.96 17.83
C LEU A 9 -7.16 13.73 17.13
N ALA A 10 -6.87 14.93 16.63
CA ALA A 10 -7.85 15.72 15.88
C ALA A 10 -8.35 14.97 14.63
N LEU A 11 -7.46 14.28 13.93
CA LEU A 11 -7.78 13.48 12.75
C LEU A 11 -8.60 12.24 13.10
N PHE A 12 -8.21 11.51 14.15
CA PHE A 12 -8.96 10.34 14.59
C PHE A 12 -10.36 10.70 15.10
N VAL A 13 -10.49 11.78 15.88
CA VAL A 13 -11.80 12.26 16.34
C VAL A 13 -12.66 12.71 15.16
N SER A 14 -12.08 13.41 14.19
CA SER A 14 -12.76 13.84 12.98
C SER A 14 -13.29 12.64 12.16
N GLY A 15 -12.41 11.69 11.85
CA GLY A 15 -12.77 10.44 11.18
C GLY A 15 -13.84 9.67 11.97
N PHE A 16 -13.73 9.64 13.30
CA PHE A 16 -14.69 8.94 14.15
C PHE A 16 -16.13 9.42 13.94
N PHE A 17 -16.35 10.74 13.87
CA PHE A 17 -17.67 11.32 13.61
C PHE A 17 -18.17 11.07 12.18
N ILE A 18 -17.30 11.24 11.18
CA ILE A 18 -17.64 11.00 9.77
C ILE A 18 -18.07 9.55 9.56
N TYR A 19 -17.36 8.60 10.15
CA TYR A 19 -17.62 7.18 9.98
C TYR A 19 -18.81 6.65 10.77
N ILE A 20 -19.19 7.27 11.90
CA ILE A 20 -20.49 7.01 12.53
C ILE A 20 -21.62 7.44 11.60
N SER A 21 -21.52 8.62 11.00
CA SER A 21 -22.52 9.08 10.02
C SER A 21 -22.63 8.12 8.85
N HIS A 22 -21.49 7.69 8.30
CA HIS A 22 -21.45 6.73 7.21
C HIS A 22 -22.09 5.38 7.57
N GLY A 23 -21.80 4.85 8.76
CA GLY A 23 -22.44 3.62 9.28
C GLY A 23 -23.96 3.76 9.38
N LEU A 24 -24.45 4.90 9.86
CA LEU A 24 -25.88 5.22 9.90
C LEU A 24 -26.49 5.29 8.50
N ILE A 25 -25.86 6.02 7.58
CA ILE A 25 -26.36 6.24 6.20
C ILE A 25 -26.54 4.91 5.45
N ASN A 26 -25.59 3.98 5.59
CA ASN A 26 -25.66 2.69 4.89
C ASN A 26 -26.81 1.80 5.36
N VAL A 27 -27.30 2.00 6.59
CA VAL A 27 -28.48 1.30 7.09
C VAL A 27 -29.76 2.09 6.75
N LEU A 28 -29.73 3.40 6.95
CA LEU A 28 -30.87 4.30 6.80
C LEU A 28 -31.44 4.34 5.38
N LEU A 29 -30.59 4.56 4.36
CA LEU A 29 -31.07 4.81 3.00
C LEU A 29 -31.75 3.59 2.36
N PRO A 30 -31.18 2.37 2.43
CA PRO A 30 -31.86 1.18 1.89
C PRO A 30 -33.19 0.90 2.60
N LEU A 31 -33.23 1.03 3.93
CA LEU A 31 -34.47 0.84 4.68
C LEU A 31 -35.54 1.86 4.30
N ARG A 32 -35.15 3.13 4.12
CA ARG A 32 -36.10 4.16 3.69
C ARG A 32 -36.62 3.91 2.27
N LEU A 33 -35.75 3.54 1.34
CA LEU A 33 -36.16 3.23 -0.04
C LEU A 33 -37.09 2.00 -0.07
N ASN A 34 -36.79 0.97 0.73
CA ASN A 34 -37.63 -0.21 0.87
C ASN A 34 -39.01 0.15 1.46
N PHE A 35 -39.04 1.01 2.48
CA PHE A 35 -40.29 1.51 3.07
C PHE A 35 -41.16 2.23 2.03
N GLU A 36 -40.55 3.05 1.18
CA GLU A 36 -41.21 3.77 0.08
C GLU A 36 -41.55 2.88 -1.13
N GLN A 37 -41.38 1.55 -1.00
CA GLN A 37 -41.72 0.54 -2.01
C GLN A 37 -40.96 0.72 -3.34
N VAL A 38 -39.75 1.27 -3.29
CA VAL A 38 -38.84 1.30 -4.44
C VAL A 38 -38.42 -0.14 -4.76
N ASN A 39 -38.42 -0.52 -6.03
CA ASN A 39 -38.00 -1.85 -6.46
C ASN A 39 -36.54 -2.12 -6.08
N THR A 40 -36.25 -3.35 -5.65
CA THR A 40 -34.93 -3.74 -5.14
C THR A 40 -33.80 -3.55 -6.17
N GLY A 41 -34.07 -3.64 -7.47
CA GLY A 41 -33.11 -3.30 -8.53
C GLY A 41 -32.71 -1.82 -8.51
N ASN A 42 -33.66 -0.90 -8.33
CA ASN A 42 -33.35 0.53 -8.21
C ASN A 42 -32.69 0.85 -6.86
N ILE A 43 -33.07 0.18 -5.77
CA ILE A 43 -32.35 0.31 -4.49
C ILE A 43 -30.87 -0.09 -4.69
N GLY A 44 -30.63 -1.24 -5.33
CA GLY A 44 -29.30 -1.71 -5.72
C GLY A 44 -28.53 -0.69 -6.55
N LEU A 45 -29.17 -0.14 -7.58
CA LEU A 45 -28.59 0.91 -8.43
C LEU A 45 -28.20 2.15 -7.63
N ILE A 46 -29.12 2.72 -6.84
CA ILE A 46 -28.89 3.93 -6.04
C ILE A 46 -27.75 3.69 -5.05
N MET A 47 -27.73 2.53 -4.39
CA MET A 47 -26.68 2.22 -3.43
C MET A 47 -25.31 2.03 -4.07
N SER A 48 -25.25 1.47 -5.30
CA SER A 48 -24.02 1.32 -6.08
C SER A 48 -23.39 2.65 -6.51
N MET A 49 -24.19 3.71 -6.63
CA MET A 49 -23.70 5.05 -7.02
C MET A 49 -22.72 5.65 -6.02
N PHE A 50 -22.70 5.16 -4.78
CA PHE A 50 -21.65 5.52 -3.84
C PHE A 50 -20.27 5.06 -4.31
N SER A 51 -20.15 3.85 -4.83
CA SER A 51 -18.90 3.31 -5.37
C SER A 51 -18.45 4.08 -6.62
N VAL A 52 -19.40 4.58 -7.43
CA VAL A 52 -19.11 5.52 -8.54
C VAL A 52 -18.53 6.81 -7.97
N GLY A 53 -19.16 7.38 -6.96
CA GLY A 53 -18.65 8.56 -6.25
C GLY A 53 -17.25 8.36 -5.69
N LEU A 54 -17.04 7.23 -5.02
CA LEU A 54 -15.76 6.84 -4.44
C LEU A 54 -14.67 6.81 -5.53
N LEU A 55 -14.94 6.13 -6.66
CA LEU A 55 -14.04 6.08 -7.81
C LEU A 55 -13.69 7.48 -8.35
N LEU A 56 -14.69 8.33 -8.56
CA LEU A 56 -14.48 9.71 -9.01
C LEU A 56 -13.66 10.51 -8.00
N GLY A 57 -13.92 10.33 -6.70
CA GLY A 57 -13.14 10.94 -5.63
C GLY A 57 -11.69 10.49 -5.64
N GLY A 58 -11.44 9.20 -5.84
CA GLY A 58 -10.09 8.65 -5.99
C GLY A 58 -9.28 9.31 -7.10
N VAL A 59 -9.91 9.51 -8.26
CA VAL A 59 -9.26 10.09 -9.44
C VAL A 59 -9.09 11.61 -9.34
N PHE A 60 -10.12 12.33 -8.88
CA PHE A 60 -10.14 13.80 -9.00
C PHE A 60 -9.69 14.53 -7.72
N THR A 61 -9.70 13.89 -6.54
CA THR A 61 -9.39 14.57 -5.28
C THR A 61 -8.00 15.19 -5.30
N ARG A 62 -6.95 14.44 -5.68
CA ARG A 62 -5.57 14.96 -5.66
C ARG A 62 -5.43 16.24 -6.50
N ARG A 63 -6.02 16.25 -7.69
CA ARG A 63 -6.02 17.42 -8.61
C ARG A 63 -6.78 18.63 -8.06
N ILE A 64 -7.87 18.41 -7.32
CA ILE A 64 -8.64 19.49 -6.71
C ILE A 64 -7.93 20.00 -5.46
N MET A 65 -7.41 19.07 -4.65
CA MET A 65 -6.66 19.32 -3.42
C MET A 65 -5.43 20.18 -3.67
N SER A 66 -4.66 19.92 -4.73
CA SER A 66 -3.47 20.73 -5.08
C SER A 66 -3.81 22.18 -5.45
N ARG A 67 -5.06 22.48 -5.81
CA ARG A 67 -5.51 23.85 -6.15
C ARG A 67 -6.13 24.60 -4.98
N VAL A 68 -6.83 23.90 -4.09
CA VAL A 68 -7.66 24.52 -3.03
C VAL A 68 -7.01 24.36 -1.64
N GLY A 69 -6.11 23.40 -1.47
CA GLY A 69 -5.44 23.07 -0.22
C GLY A 69 -6.13 21.97 0.58
N HIS A 70 -5.35 21.23 1.37
CA HIS A 70 -5.75 20.01 2.10
C HIS A 70 -6.91 20.25 3.08
N ILE A 71 -6.78 21.24 3.97
CA ILE A 71 -7.82 21.57 4.98
C ILE A 71 -9.14 21.97 4.30
N ARG A 72 -9.07 22.79 3.25
CA ARG A 72 -10.27 23.24 2.53
C ARG A 72 -10.94 22.07 1.80
N MET A 73 -10.17 21.17 1.21
CA MET A 73 -10.72 19.97 0.58
C MET A 73 -11.45 19.08 1.60
N TYR A 74 -10.84 18.85 2.77
CA TYR A 74 -11.44 18.04 3.84
C TYR A 74 -12.77 18.63 4.33
N THR A 75 -12.74 19.91 4.70
CA THR A 75 -13.90 20.61 5.27
C THR A 75 -15.03 20.79 4.25
N ALA A 76 -14.70 21.09 2.98
CA ALA A 76 -15.68 21.17 1.91
C ALA A 76 -16.34 19.80 1.62
N SER A 77 -15.56 18.72 1.65
CA SER A 77 -16.08 17.35 1.43
C SER A 77 -17.05 16.94 2.54
N ALA A 78 -16.68 17.16 3.80
CA ALA A 78 -17.57 16.87 4.93
C ALA A 78 -18.88 17.70 4.88
N ALA A 79 -18.78 19.00 4.55
CA ALA A 79 -19.94 19.86 4.38
C ALA A 79 -20.84 19.42 3.21
N LEU A 80 -20.25 19.03 2.08
CA LEU A 80 -20.98 18.56 0.90
C LEU A 80 -21.67 17.21 1.15
N ALA A 81 -21.03 16.30 1.91
CA ALA A 81 -21.67 15.07 2.37
C ALA A 81 -22.87 15.36 3.29
N ALA A 82 -22.75 16.34 4.19
CA ALA A 82 -23.86 16.74 5.08
C ALA A 82 -25.04 17.33 4.28
N ILE A 83 -24.75 18.17 3.29
CA ILE A 83 -25.77 18.68 2.37
C ILE A 83 -26.45 17.52 1.64
N SER A 84 -25.68 16.56 1.16
CA SER A 84 -26.19 15.43 0.37
C SER A 84 -27.21 14.59 1.15
N ILE A 85 -26.90 14.23 2.41
CA ILE A 85 -27.83 13.45 3.23
C ILE A 85 -29.10 14.23 3.62
N LEU A 86 -28.98 15.55 3.87
CA LEU A 86 -30.14 16.38 4.17
C LEU A 86 -31.05 16.58 2.94
N VAL A 87 -30.46 16.69 1.74
CA VAL A 87 -31.22 16.74 0.48
C VAL A 87 -32.01 15.46 0.25
N CYS A 88 -31.45 14.28 0.57
CA CYS A 88 -32.19 13.02 0.47
C CYS A 88 -33.50 13.04 1.27
N PHE A 89 -33.50 13.66 2.45
CA PHE A 89 -34.74 13.80 3.24
C PHE A 89 -35.71 14.83 2.62
N LEU A 90 -35.21 16.00 2.23
CA LEU A 90 -36.05 17.10 1.74
C LEU A 90 -36.72 16.77 0.39
N TRP A 91 -36.04 16.01 -0.47
CA TRP A 91 -36.54 15.68 -1.79
C TRP A 91 -36.46 14.18 -2.04
N PHE A 92 -37.60 13.52 -1.86
CA PHE A 92 -37.75 12.11 -2.22
C PHE A 92 -37.85 11.97 -3.75
N ASN A 93 -36.75 11.55 -4.36
CA ASN A 93 -36.67 11.16 -5.76
C ASN A 93 -35.46 10.22 -5.92
N GLU A 94 -35.68 9.03 -6.48
CA GLU A 94 -34.67 7.99 -6.65
C GLU A 94 -33.39 8.48 -7.35
N TRP A 95 -33.54 9.31 -8.38
CA TRP A 95 -32.41 9.83 -9.16
C TRP A 95 -31.68 10.95 -8.45
N VAL A 96 -32.38 11.78 -7.68
CA VAL A 96 -31.74 12.75 -6.78
C VAL A 96 -30.90 12.00 -5.75
N TRP A 97 -31.43 10.92 -5.17
CA TRP A 97 -30.71 10.10 -4.20
C TRP A 97 -29.49 9.41 -4.83
N ALA A 98 -29.62 8.91 -6.06
CA ALA A 98 -28.50 8.38 -6.84
C ALA A 98 -27.36 9.42 -6.98
N ILE A 99 -27.68 10.65 -7.37
CA ILE A 99 -26.69 11.75 -7.49
C ILE A 99 -26.10 12.09 -6.11
N MET A 100 -26.92 12.18 -5.06
CA MET A 100 -26.43 12.42 -3.71
C MET A 100 -25.51 11.30 -3.25
N ARG A 101 -25.76 10.04 -3.61
CA ARG A 101 -24.85 8.91 -3.32
C ARG A 101 -23.51 9.05 -4.03
N ILE A 102 -23.48 9.52 -5.28
CA ILE A 102 -22.21 9.87 -5.97
C ILE A 102 -21.46 10.95 -5.18
N LEU A 103 -22.15 12.03 -4.79
CA LEU A 103 -21.52 13.11 -4.02
C LEU A 103 -20.97 12.61 -2.68
N MET A 104 -21.71 11.78 -1.96
CA MET A 104 -21.27 11.20 -0.69
C MET A 104 -20.06 10.30 -0.86
N GLY A 105 -20.05 9.43 -1.88
CA GLY A 105 -18.89 8.59 -2.21
C GLY A 105 -17.65 9.41 -2.53
N PHE A 106 -17.81 10.47 -3.34
CA PHE A 106 -16.73 11.40 -3.67
C PHE A 106 -16.17 12.07 -2.40
N CYS A 107 -17.06 12.52 -1.51
CA CYS A 107 -16.66 13.18 -0.27
C CYS A 107 -15.90 12.23 0.67
N ILE A 108 -16.34 10.98 0.81
CA ILE A 108 -15.63 9.97 1.63
C ILE A 108 -14.25 9.67 1.06
N ALA A 109 -14.14 9.45 -0.25
CA ALA A 109 -12.84 9.28 -0.91
C ALA A 109 -11.92 10.49 -0.70
N ALA A 110 -12.46 11.71 -0.82
CA ALA A 110 -11.70 12.92 -0.61
C ALA A 110 -11.21 13.08 0.83
N THR A 111 -12.06 12.78 1.82
CA THR A 111 -11.65 12.82 3.23
C THR A 111 -10.59 11.78 3.55
N ASN A 112 -10.66 10.58 2.94
CA ASN A 112 -9.64 9.55 3.13
C ASN A 112 -8.30 9.96 2.55
N ILE A 113 -8.25 10.42 1.29
CA ILE A 113 -7.00 10.85 0.66
C ILE A 113 -6.31 11.95 1.48
N VAL A 114 -7.09 12.90 1.99
CA VAL A 114 -6.53 13.97 2.83
C VAL A 114 -6.09 13.44 4.20
N SER A 115 -6.86 12.55 4.82
CA SER A 115 -6.48 11.88 6.08
C SER A 115 -5.19 11.08 5.93
N ASP A 116 -5.06 10.30 4.86
CA ASP A 116 -3.89 9.48 4.59
C ASP A 116 -2.63 10.31 4.42
N GLY A 117 -2.72 11.46 3.73
CA GLY A 117 -1.60 12.39 3.58
C GLY A 117 -1.06 12.88 4.94
N TRP A 118 -1.95 13.23 5.89
CA TRP A 118 -1.51 13.63 7.24
C TRP A 118 -0.97 12.47 8.08
N LEU A 119 -1.55 11.28 7.93
CA LEU A 119 -1.04 10.08 8.60
C LEU A 119 0.36 9.72 8.08
N SER A 120 0.55 9.83 6.77
CA SER A 120 1.81 9.59 6.05
C SER A 120 2.90 10.57 6.48
N GLU A 121 2.65 11.88 6.41
CA GLU A 121 3.58 12.95 6.80
C GLU A 121 4.11 12.79 8.23
N ARG A 122 3.26 12.27 9.12
CA ARG A 122 3.63 12.06 10.52
C ARG A 122 4.26 10.70 10.76
N SER A 123 4.24 9.79 9.80
CA SER A 123 4.74 8.43 9.97
C SER A 123 6.25 8.34 9.74
N THR A 124 6.89 7.50 10.56
CA THR A 124 8.25 7.02 10.34
C THR A 124 8.22 5.60 9.81
N SER A 125 9.33 5.11 9.25
CA SER A 125 9.50 3.71 8.81
C SER A 125 9.05 2.70 9.88
N GLU A 126 9.34 2.97 11.15
CA GLU A 126 8.97 2.11 12.30
C GLU A 126 7.49 2.24 12.74
N THR A 127 6.85 3.38 12.47
CA THR A 127 5.54 3.72 13.07
C THR A 127 4.37 3.68 12.09
N ARG A 128 4.63 3.71 10.77
CA ARG A 128 3.59 3.72 9.71
C ARG A 128 2.53 2.63 9.86
N SER A 129 2.95 1.38 10.10
CA SER A 129 2.03 0.25 10.28
C SER A 129 1.11 0.40 11.50
N ARG A 130 1.59 1.00 12.59
CA ARG A 130 0.82 1.19 13.83
C ARG A 130 -0.18 2.33 13.70
N ILE A 131 0.21 3.41 13.02
CA ILE A 131 -0.69 4.54 12.71
C ILE A 131 -1.82 4.05 11.82
N LEU A 132 -1.48 3.28 10.78
CA LEU A 132 -2.44 2.67 9.87
C LEU A 132 -3.43 1.77 10.62
N ALA A 133 -2.94 0.85 11.45
CA ALA A 133 -3.79 -0.03 12.26
C ALA A 133 -4.72 0.76 13.20
N THR A 134 -4.21 1.84 13.82
CA THR A 134 -5.01 2.71 14.69
C THR A 134 -6.12 3.41 13.90
N ASN A 135 -5.81 3.95 12.72
CA ASN A 135 -6.79 4.57 11.84
C ASN A 135 -7.91 3.57 11.48
N GLN A 136 -7.54 2.36 11.07
CA GLN A 136 -8.50 1.32 10.71
C GLN A 136 -9.42 0.95 11.89
N ILE A 137 -8.88 0.78 13.10
CA ILE A 137 -9.69 0.52 14.30
C ILE A 137 -10.72 1.63 14.53
N VAL A 138 -10.33 2.90 14.40
CA VAL A 138 -11.21 4.05 14.57
C VAL A 138 -12.34 4.02 13.54
N VAL A 139 -12.00 3.89 12.25
CA VAL A 139 -12.97 3.82 11.13
C VAL A 139 -14.01 2.72 11.37
N LEU A 140 -13.53 1.52 11.72
CA LEU A 140 -14.36 0.33 11.85
C LEU A 140 -15.26 0.38 13.09
N LEU A 141 -14.71 0.80 14.23
CA LEU A 141 -15.49 0.99 15.45
C LEU A 141 -16.58 2.05 15.22
N SER A 142 -16.26 3.14 14.53
CA SER A 142 -17.23 4.18 14.17
C SER A 142 -18.35 3.66 13.28
N MET A 143 -18.02 2.90 12.22
CA MET A 143 -19.04 2.32 11.35
C MET A 143 -19.94 1.34 12.10
N PHE A 144 -19.36 0.51 12.97
CA PHE A 144 -20.10 -0.39 13.86
C PHE A 144 -21.08 0.41 14.73
N LEU A 145 -20.61 1.41 15.47
CA LEU A 145 -21.47 2.25 16.32
C LEU A 145 -22.53 3.01 15.50
N GLY A 146 -22.17 3.49 14.31
CA GLY A 146 -23.07 4.15 13.36
C GLY A 146 -24.27 3.30 12.97
N SER A 147 -24.07 1.99 12.80
CA SER A 147 -25.16 1.06 12.47
C SER A 147 -26.24 0.96 13.57
N PHE A 148 -25.92 1.30 14.82
CA PHE A 148 -26.88 1.34 15.94
C PHE A 148 -27.62 2.67 16.05
N VAL A 149 -27.09 3.75 15.48
CA VAL A 149 -27.72 5.08 15.53
C VAL A 149 -29.09 5.09 14.86
N VAL A 150 -29.33 4.17 13.91
CA VAL A 150 -30.63 4.00 13.25
C VAL A 150 -31.77 3.72 14.25
N ASN A 151 -31.46 3.16 15.43
CA ASN A 151 -32.46 2.84 16.46
C ASN A 151 -32.95 4.06 17.25
N LEU A 152 -32.36 5.24 17.06
CA LEU A 152 -32.72 6.43 17.84
C LEU A 152 -34.03 7.07 17.40
N ALA A 153 -34.47 6.84 16.16
CA ALA A 153 -35.70 7.39 15.61
C ALA A 153 -36.22 6.53 14.47
N ASP A 154 -37.47 6.76 14.07
CA ASP A 154 -38.06 6.10 12.91
C ASP A 154 -37.40 6.56 11.60
N VAL A 155 -37.20 5.62 10.67
CA VAL A 155 -36.57 5.87 9.34
C VAL A 155 -37.37 6.84 8.46
N THR A 156 -38.66 7.01 8.74
CA THR A 156 -39.56 7.94 8.03
C THR A 156 -39.40 9.40 8.49
N HIS A 157 -38.78 9.63 9.65
CA HIS A 157 -38.63 10.97 10.21
C HIS A 157 -37.31 11.65 9.82
N ALA A 158 -37.31 12.99 9.86
CA ALA A 158 -36.13 13.82 9.57
C ALA A 158 -34.96 13.56 10.52
N THR A 159 -35.25 13.07 11.73
CA THR A 159 -34.30 12.99 12.86
C THR A 159 -33.01 12.28 12.49
N LEU A 160 -33.07 11.12 11.83
CA LEU A 160 -31.87 10.36 11.47
C LEU A 160 -31.00 11.07 10.41
N TYR A 161 -31.63 11.77 9.46
CA TYR A 161 -30.93 12.56 8.45
C TYR A 161 -30.24 13.79 9.08
N ILE A 162 -30.92 14.44 10.04
CA ILE A 162 -30.34 15.55 10.81
C ILE A 162 -29.16 15.06 11.64
N ILE A 163 -29.30 13.91 12.34
CA ILE A 163 -28.19 13.32 13.11
C ILE A 163 -27.01 13.00 12.19
N ALA A 164 -27.24 12.38 11.03
CA ALA A 164 -26.19 12.10 10.06
C ALA A 164 -25.46 13.38 9.61
N GLY A 165 -26.20 14.45 9.30
CA GLY A 165 -25.63 15.75 8.94
C GLY A 165 -24.85 16.39 10.10
N LEU A 166 -25.37 16.34 11.32
CA LEU A 166 -24.69 16.85 12.52
C LEU A 166 -23.37 16.12 12.79
N LEU A 167 -23.33 14.80 12.62
CA LEU A 167 -22.11 14.00 12.75
C LEU A 167 -21.07 14.40 11.69
N LEU A 168 -21.48 14.58 10.42
CA LEU A 168 -20.56 15.03 9.36
C LEU A 168 -20.00 16.43 9.64
N CYS A 169 -20.84 17.37 10.07
CA CYS A 169 -20.40 18.69 10.51
C CYS A 169 -19.51 18.62 11.78
N GLY A 170 -19.81 17.71 12.71
CA GLY A 170 -19.01 17.47 13.90
C GLY A 170 -17.59 17.00 13.57
N GLY A 171 -17.45 16.19 12.52
CA GLY A 171 -16.14 15.77 11.99
C GLY A 171 -15.28 16.95 11.51
N VAL A 172 -15.88 18.06 11.05
CA VAL A 172 -15.13 19.24 10.58
C VAL A 172 -14.42 19.96 11.73
N VAL A 173 -15.01 19.99 12.93
CA VAL A 173 -14.59 20.87 14.03
C VAL A 173 -13.14 20.61 14.49
N PRO A 174 -12.70 19.36 14.76
CA PRO A 174 -11.33 19.11 15.20
C PRO A 174 -10.27 19.51 14.15
N ILE A 175 -10.57 19.29 12.87
CA ILE A 175 -9.65 19.58 11.77
C ILE A 175 -9.58 21.07 11.47
N ALA A 176 -10.71 21.79 11.50
CA ALA A 176 -10.74 23.23 11.27
C ALA A 176 -9.98 24.04 12.34
N ILE A 177 -9.81 23.48 13.54
CA ILE A 177 -9.07 24.10 14.66
C ILE A 177 -7.60 23.65 14.67
N SER A 178 -7.26 22.59 13.93
CA SER A 178 -5.89 22.06 13.87
C SER A 178 -4.94 23.02 13.17
N LYS A 179 -3.68 23.05 13.64
CA LYS A 179 -2.58 23.81 13.04
C LYS A 179 -1.73 22.96 12.07
N ALA A 180 -2.21 21.79 11.67
CA ALA A 180 -1.47 20.89 10.79
C ALA A 180 -1.19 21.56 9.45
N THR A 181 0.08 21.57 9.05
CA THR A 181 0.53 22.05 7.74
C THR A 181 0.12 21.04 6.66
N ALA A 182 0.05 21.49 5.41
CA ALA A 182 -0.29 20.64 4.28
C ALA A 182 0.95 19.82 3.86
N PRO A 183 0.84 18.49 3.71
CA PRO A 183 1.94 17.68 3.19
C PRO A 183 2.22 17.97 1.73
N GLN A 184 3.49 17.86 1.32
CA GLN A 184 3.83 17.79 -0.10
C GLN A 184 3.55 16.38 -0.59
N VAL A 185 2.73 16.26 -1.62
CA VAL A 185 2.33 14.97 -2.19
C VAL A 185 3.13 14.76 -3.45
N GLU A 186 3.93 13.72 -3.48
CA GLU A 186 4.71 13.34 -4.66
C GLU A 186 3.84 12.56 -5.67
N ASP A 187 4.06 12.82 -6.95
CA ASP A 187 3.31 12.18 -8.02
C ASP A 187 3.93 10.81 -8.32
N THR A 188 3.16 9.74 -8.14
CA THR A 188 3.58 8.37 -8.48
C THR A 188 3.16 8.05 -9.90
N VAL A 189 4.01 7.34 -10.65
CA VAL A 189 3.68 6.90 -12.01
C VAL A 189 2.57 5.84 -11.91
N PRO A 190 1.38 6.08 -12.47
CA PRO A 190 0.26 5.16 -12.32
C PRO A 190 0.47 3.91 -13.18
N MET A 191 0.19 2.73 -12.60
CA MET A 191 0.20 1.49 -13.37
C MET A 191 -1.10 1.34 -14.19
N PRO A 192 -1.00 1.03 -15.51
CA PRO A 192 -2.16 0.69 -16.32
C PRO A 192 -2.95 -0.51 -15.77
N LEU A 193 -4.27 -0.39 -15.73
CA LEU A 193 -5.17 -1.44 -15.23
C LEU A 193 -4.94 -2.81 -15.90
N LEU A 194 -4.74 -2.80 -17.23
CA LEU A 194 -4.53 -4.03 -17.98
C LEU A 194 -3.19 -4.69 -17.66
N GLN A 195 -2.17 -3.90 -17.31
CA GLN A 195 -0.87 -4.43 -16.86
C GLN A 195 -1.06 -5.16 -15.53
N LEU A 196 -1.70 -4.52 -14.54
CA LEU A 196 -1.99 -5.12 -13.24
C LEU A 196 -2.75 -6.46 -13.37
N VAL A 197 -3.81 -6.49 -14.19
CA VAL A 197 -4.63 -7.69 -14.41
C VAL A 197 -3.83 -8.80 -15.08
N ARG A 198 -2.90 -8.48 -15.98
CA ARG A 198 -2.01 -9.47 -16.61
C ARG A 198 -0.96 -10.00 -15.63
N THR A 199 -0.38 -9.13 -14.80
CA THR A 199 0.63 -9.49 -13.81
C THR A 199 0.05 -10.41 -12.75
N SER A 200 -1.10 -10.04 -12.16
CA SER A 200 -1.77 -10.85 -11.14
C SER A 200 -3.29 -10.97 -11.36
N PRO A 201 -3.74 -11.89 -12.24
CA PRO A 201 -5.18 -12.10 -12.47
C PRO A 201 -5.93 -12.55 -11.22
N VAL A 202 -5.28 -13.33 -10.34
CA VAL A 202 -5.88 -13.81 -9.09
C VAL A 202 -6.04 -12.65 -8.11
N GLY A 203 -5.00 -11.82 -7.93
CA GLY A 203 -5.06 -10.64 -7.07
C GLY A 203 -6.13 -9.64 -7.53
N ALA A 204 -6.14 -9.31 -8.83
CA ALA A 204 -7.16 -8.47 -9.44
C ALA A 204 -8.59 -9.00 -9.22
N THR A 205 -8.82 -10.30 -9.46
CA THR A 205 -10.15 -10.88 -9.30
C THR A 205 -10.57 -10.96 -7.83
N ALA A 206 -9.63 -11.20 -6.90
CA ALA A 206 -9.90 -11.21 -5.46
C ALA A 206 -10.41 -9.85 -4.98
N VAL A 207 -9.75 -8.77 -5.42
CA VAL A 207 -10.11 -7.39 -5.11
C VAL A 207 -11.47 -7.02 -5.72
N LEU A 208 -11.74 -7.43 -6.97
CA LEU A 208 -13.02 -7.23 -7.64
C LEU A 208 -14.17 -7.91 -6.87
N VAL A 209 -13.96 -9.17 -6.49
CA VAL A 209 -14.94 -9.99 -5.76
C VAL A 209 -15.16 -9.45 -4.35
N CYS A 210 -14.11 -8.98 -3.69
CA CYS A 210 -14.20 -8.29 -2.41
C CYS A 210 -15.13 -7.07 -2.51
N GLY A 211 -14.87 -6.18 -3.47
CA GLY A 211 -15.68 -4.98 -3.69
C GLY A 211 -17.13 -5.31 -4.05
N PHE A 212 -17.34 -6.32 -4.89
CA PHE A 212 -18.66 -6.82 -5.25
C PHE A 212 -19.45 -7.28 -4.02
N ILE A 213 -18.89 -8.20 -3.23
CA ILE A 213 -19.62 -8.85 -2.15
C ILE A 213 -19.81 -7.88 -0.98
N LEU A 214 -18.76 -7.16 -0.55
CA LEU A 214 -18.88 -6.24 0.58
C LEU A 214 -19.84 -5.09 0.30
N SER A 215 -19.76 -4.49 -0.90
CA SER A 215 -20.69 -3.41 -1.25
C SER A 215 -22.12 -3.90 -1.30
N SER A 216 -22.35 -5.10 -1.84
CA SER A 216 -23.68 -5.72 -1.85
C SER A 216 -24.17 -6.05 -0.45
N LEU A 217 -23.28 -6.60 0.40
CA LEU A 217 -23.58 -6.94 1.77
C LEU A 217 -23.96 -5.71 2.57
N PHE A 218 -23.13 -4.66 2.58
CA PHE A 218 -23.41 -3.46 3.38
C PHE A 218 -24.55 -2.60 2.87
N SER A 219 -24.93 -2.71 1.59
CA SER A 219 -26.03 -1.94 1.03
C SER A 219 -27.38 -2.67 1.03
N MET A 220 -27.40 -3.98 0.77
CA MET A 220 -28.65 -4.73 0.59
C MET A 220 -29.01 -5.62 1.78
N LEU A 221 -28.09 -5.87 2.72
CA LEU A 221 -28.37 -6.72 3.89
C LEU A 221 -29.53 -6.18 4.74
N SER A 222 -29.64 -4.86 4.90
CA SER A 222 -30.75 -4.24 5.64
C SER A 222 -32.10 -4.49 4.96
N VAL A 223 -32.14 -4.47 3.63
CA VAL A 223 -33.36 -4.75 2.83
C VAL A 223 -33.76 -6.21 2.97
N TYR A 224 -32.79 -7.13 2.86
CA TYR A 224 -33.02 -8.55 3.11
C TYR A 224 -33.52 -8.80 4.53
N ALA A 225 -32.85 -8.23 5.55
CA ALA A 225 -33.20 -8.41 6.96
C ALA A 225 -34.61 -7.91 7.28
N ASP A 226 -34.97 -6.73 6.78
CA ASP A 226 -36.30 -6.13 6.95
C ASP A 226 -37.40 -7.03 6.35
N SER A 227 -37.17 -7.60 5.16
CA SER A 227 -38.12 -8.54 4.54
C SER A 227 -38.33 -9.84 5.32
N LYS A 228 -37.35 -10.21 6.15
CA LYS A 228 -37.40 -11.35 7.07
C LYS A 228 -37.94 -10.97 8.45
N GLY A 229 -38.42 -9.75 8.64
CA GLY A 229 -38.95 -9.24 9.91
C GLY A 229 -37.87 -8.91 10.95
N ILE A 230 -36.59 -8.92 10.56
CA ILE A 230 -35.48 -8.55 11.44
C ILE A 230 -35.37 -7.02 11.43
N SER A 231 -35.73 -6.40 12.55
CA SER A 231 -35.77 -4.94 12.69
C SER A 231 -35.14 -4.47 14.01
N GLY A 232 -34.99 -3.14 14.14
CA GLY A 232 -34.43 -2.50 15.33
C GLY A 232 -33.02 -3.01 15.69
N ILE A 233 -32.81 -3.30 16.97
CA ILE A 233 -31.49 -3.69 17.49
C ILE A 233 -30.96 -4.96 16.81
N ASN A 234 -31.83 -5.91 16.45
CA ASN A 234 -31.41 -7.13 15.77
C ASN A 234 -30.85 -6.84 14.37
N LEU A 235 -31.45 -5.90 13.63
CA LEU A 235 -30.91 -5.48 12.34
C LEU A 235 -29.53 -4.83 12.51
N SER A 236 -29.37 -3.93 13.49
CA SER A 236 -28.08 -3.31 13.80
C SER A 236 -27.04 -4.33 14.26
N LEU A 237 -27.42 -5.35 15.03
CA LEU A 237 -26.53 -6.44 15.41
C LEU A 237 -26.08 -7.26 14.20
N LEU A 238 -26.98 -7.54 13.24
CA LEU A 238 -26.66 -8.29 12.03
C LEU A 238 -25.68 -7.52 11.13
N VAL A 239 -25.94 -6.23 10.89
CA VAL A 239 -25.03 -5.35 10.12
C VAL A 239 -23.71 -5.14 10.87
N GLY A 240 -23.79 -4.88 12.17
CA GLY A 240 -22.62 -4.68 13.03
C GLY A 240 -21.71 -5.91 13.13
N ALA A 241 -22.30 -7.11 13.18
CA ALA A 241 -21.58 -8.38 13.12
C ALA A 241 -20.79 -8.52 11.81
N ALA A 242 -21.40 -8.17 10.67
CA ALA A 242 -20.69 -8.15 9.39
C ALA A 242 -19.51 -7.16 9.40
N ILE A 243 -19.67 -5.97 9.99
CA ILE A 243 -18.59 -4.97 10.10
C ILE A 243 -17.44 -5.47 10.99
N ILE A 244 -17.73 -5.97 12.19
CA ILE A 244 -16.71 -6.48 13.14
C ILE A 244 -15.96 -7.68 12.56
N GLY A 245 -16.71 -8.63 11.98
CA GLY A 245 -16.15 -9.80 11.33
C GLY A 245 -15.14 -9.41 10.25
N GLY A 246 -15.47 -8.37 9.48
CA GLY A 246 -14.63 -7.73 8.46
C GLY A 246 -13.19 -7.39 8.90
N VAL A 247 -12.96 -7.21 10.20
CA VAL A 247 -11.67 -6.83 10.79
C VAL A 247 -11.06 -7.99 11.55
N ALA A 248 -11.88 -8.63 12.39
CA ALA A 248 -11.41 -9.63 13.34
C ALA A 248 -10.72 -10.79 12.63
N LEU A 249 -11.18 -11.16 11.43
CA LEU A 249 -10.58 -12.26 10.67
C LEU A 249 -9.36 -11.88 9.82
N GLN A 250 -9.04 -10.60 9.64
CA GLN A 250 -7.85 -10.22 8.87
C GLN A 250 -6.56 -10.70 9.55
N PHE A 251 -6.49 -10.66 10.88
CA PHE A 251 -5.32 -11.12 11.64
C PHE A 251 -5.07 -12.63 11.52
N PRO A 252 -6.03 -13.52 11.81
CA PRO A 252 -5.80 -14.96 11.65
C PRO A 252 -5.60 -15.34 10.19
N ILE A 253 -6.30 -14.70 9.24
CA ILE A 253 -6.09 -14.97 7.81
C ILE A 253 -4.71 -14.51 7.36
N GLY A 254 -4.24 -13.36 7.83
CA GLY A 254 -2.87 -12.88 7.62
C GLY A 254 -1.82 -13.88 8.12
N TYR A 255 -1.99 -14.38 9.34
CA TYR A 255 -1.12 -15.43 9.90
C TYR A 255 -1.06 -16.69 9.03
N PHE A 256 -2.18 -17.10 8.42
CA PHE A 256 -2.18 -18.22 7.47
C PHE A 256 -1.53 -17.84 6.14
N ALA A 257 -1.76 -16.63 5.66
CA ALA A 257 -1.21 -16.11 4.40
C ALA A 257 0.32 -16.01 4.41
N ASP A 258 0.93 -15.78 5.57
CA ASP A 258 2.40 -15.70 5.73
C ASP A 258 3.07 -17.07 5.90
N ARG A 259 2.30 -18.14 6.15
CA ARG A 259 2.84 -19.48 6.46
C ARG A 259 2.52 -20.55 5.42
N PHE A 260 1.55 -20.26 4.55
CA PHE A 260 1.06 -21.18 3.56
C PHE A 260 0.93 -20.46 2.24
N GLU A 261 1.09 -21.21 1.15
CA GLU A 261 0.92 -20.70 -0.20
C GLU A 261 -0.36 -19.85 -0.36
N ARG A 262 -0.18 -18.59 -0.75
CA ARG A 262 -1.24 -17.58 -0.73
C ARG A 262 -2.51 -17.98 -1.48
N ARG A 263 -2.38 -18.62 -2.64
CA ARG A 263 -3.52 -19.11 -3.43
C ARG A 263 -4.31 -20.22 -2.75
N LYS A 264 -3.63 -21.11 -2.01
CA LYS A 264 -4.29 -22.14 -1.19
C LYS A 264 -5.05 -21.50 -0.03
N VAL A 265 -4.46 -20.50 0.64
CA VAL A 265 -5.13 -19.74 1.71
C VAL A 265 -6.38 -19.04 1.18
N ILE A 266 -6.29 -18.35 0.04
CA ILE A 266 -7.44 -17.75 -0.64
C ILE A 266 -8.52 -18.81 -0.94
N LEU A 267 -8.14 -19.94 -1.54
CA LEU A 267 -9.09 -20.98 -1.93
C LEU A 267 -9.84 -21.57 -0.72
N TYR A 268 -9.11 -22.02 0.30
CA TYR A 268 -9.72 -22.67 1.46
C TYR A 268 -10.57 -21.70 2.30
N THR A 269 -10.13 -20.46 2.45
CA THR A 269 -10.93 -19.45 3.16
C THR A 269 -12.21 -19.13 2.39
N VAL A 270 -12.15 -18.94 1.06
CA VAL A 270 -13.35 -18.70 0.24
C VAL A 270 -14.31 -19.88 0.28
N LEU A 271 -13.82 -21.13 0.19
CA LEU A 271 -14.68 -22.32 0.30
C LEU A 271 -15.39 -22.38 1.66
N PHE A 272 -14.69 -22.04 2.74
CA PHE A 272 -15.30 -21.96 4.07
C PHE A 272 -16.32 -20.81 4.16
N SER A 273 -16.02 -19.66 3.57
CA SER A 273 -16.95 -18.53 3.51
C SER A 273 -18.23 -18.88 2.75
N ILE A 274 -18.16 -19.63 1.64
CA ILE A 274 -19.34 -20.11 0.90
C ILE A 274 -20.27 -20.90 1.82
N VAL A 275 -19.71 -21.83 2.59
CA VAL A 275 -20.49 -22.63 3.55
C VAL A 275 -21.14 -21.72 4.59
N CYS A 276 -20.40 -20.76 5.16
CA CYS A 276 -20.96 -19.80 6.10
C CYS A 276 -22.06 -18.93 5.48
N THR A 277 -21.84 -18.36 4.29
CA THR A 277 -22.79 -17.52 3.57
C THR A 277 -24.11 -18.25 3.32
N LEU A 278 -24.04 -19.49 2.80
CA LEU A 278 -25.22 -20.27 2.44
C LEU A 278 -25.96 -20.83 3.66
N ALA A 279 -25.28 -21.01 4.80
CA ALA A 279 -25.91 -21.45 6.04
C ALA A 279 -26.74 -20.34 6.73
N ILE A 280 -26.42 -19.06 6.53
CA ILE A 280 -27.12 -17.93 7.17
C ILE A 280 -28.65 -17.97 6.99
N PRO A 281 -29.22 -18.07 5.76
CA PRO A 281 -30.67 -18.07 5.60
C PRO A 281 -31.35 -19.24 6.32
N VAL A 282 -30.75 -20.44 6.28
CA VAL A 282 -31.27 -21.64 6.96
C VAL A 282 -31.28 -21.45 8.47
N ILE A 283 -30.21 -20.88 9.03
CA ILE A 283 -30.08 -20.64 10.46
C ILE A 283 -31.04 -19.54 10.94
N LEU A 284 -31.30 -18.53 10.12
CA LEU A 284 -32.31 -17.50 10.40
C LEU A 284 -33.73 -18.08 10.38
N GLU A 285 -34.05 -18.99 9.46
CA GLU A 285 -35.35 -19.67 9.44
C GLU A 285 -35.59 -20.59 10.65
N LEU A 286 -34.52 -21.07 11.28
CA LEU A 286 -34.58 -21.86 12.52
C LEU A 286 -34.64 -21.00 13.80
N ASP A 287 -34.81 -19.68 13.67
CA ASP A 287 -34.80 -18.70 14.77
C ASP A 287 -33.48 -18.67 15.59
N PHE A 288 -32.38 -19.17 15.03
CA PHE A 288 -31.06 -19.19 15.66
C PHE A 288 -30.26 -17.93 15.35
N PHE A 289 -30.68 -16.81 15.96
CA PHE A 289 -30.11 -15.49 15.66
C PHE A 289 -28.61 -15.35 15.99
N ILE A 290 -28.16 -15.81 17.16
CA ILE A 290 -26.74 -15.69 17.57
C ILE A 290 -25.80 -16.46 16.61
N PRO A 291 -26.08 -17.73 16.25
CA PRO A 291 -25.31 -18.40 15.20
C PRO A 291 -25.31 -17.66 13.86
N ALA A 292 -26.42 -17.03 13.44
CA ALA A 292 -26.44 -16.21 12.23
C ALA A 292 -25.48 -15.01 12.30
N LEU A 293 -25.38 -14.35 13.46
CA LEU A 293 -24.39 -13.28 13.71
C LEU A 293 -22.95 -13.79 13.57
N VAL A 294 -22.66 -14.98 14.08
CA VAL A 294 -21.32 -15.58 13.95
C VAL A 294 -21.01 -15.92 12.50
N LEU A 295 -21.95 -16.53 11.77
CA LEU A 295 -21.76 -16.91 10.37
C LEU A 295 -21.57 -15.69 9.46
N ILE A 296 -22.36 -14.63 9.65
CA ILE A 296 -22.19 -13.40 8.85
C ILE A 296 -20.89 -12.67 9.19
N SER A 297 -20.46 -12.70 10.46
CA SER A 297 -19.16 -12.17 10.87
C SER A 297 -18.03 -12.92 10.17
N ILE A 298 -18.08 -14.25 10.18
CA ILE A 298 -17.06 -15.09 9.55
C ILE A 298 -17.02 -14.86 8.03
N SER A 299 -18.18 -14.90 7.38
CA SER A 299 -18.27 -14.70 5.94
C SER A 299 -17.78 -13.31 5.52
N SER A 300 -18.24 -12.26 6.20
CA SER A 300 -17.80 -10.89 5.93
C SER A 300 -16.30 -10.71 6.19
N GLY A 301 -15.76 -11.32 7.25
CA GLY A 301 -14.35 -11.28 7.60
C GLY A 301 -13.41 -11.98 6.62
N ILE A 302 -13.86 -13.08 6.03
CA ILE A 302 -13.12 -13.74 4.96
C ILE A 302 -13.16 -12.90 3.69
N VAL A 303 -14.36 -12.44 3.31
CA VAL A 303 -14.55 -11.63 2.10
C VAL A 303 -13.75 -10.33 2.18
N SER A 304 -13.72 -9.66 3.33
CA SER A 304 -12.91 -8.45 3.52
C SER A 304 -11.42 -8.72 3.42
N SER A 305 -10.95 -9.88 3.86
CA SER A 305 -9.55 -10.29 3.78
C SER A 305 -9.10 -10.58 2.34
N LEU A 306 -10.03 -10.77 1.40
CA LEU A 306 -9.69 -10.89 -0.03
C LEU A 306 -9.04 -9.64 -0.61
N TYR A 307 -9.30 -8.46 -0.03
CA TYR A 307 -8.66 -7.22 -0.45
C TYR A 307 -7.15 -7.22 -0.14
N PRO A 308 -6.70 -7.30 1.12
CA PRO A 308 -5.27 -7.36 1.41
C PRO A 308 -4.60 -8.62 0.85
N LEU A 309 -5.28 -9.78 0.81
CA LEU A 309 -4.76 -10.97 0.13
C LEU A 309 -4.52 -10.75 -1.36
N GLY A 310 -5.44 -10.04 -2.03
CA GLY A 310 -5.31 -9.72 -3.44
C GLY A 310 -4.20 -8.70 -3.71
N ILE A 311 -3.98 -7.75 -2.79
CA ILE A 311 -2.83 -6.85 -2.84
C ILE A 311 -1.53 -7.64 -2.69
N SER A 312 -1.42 -8.48 -1.66
CA SER A 312 -0.20 -9.28 -1.46
C SER A 312 0.08 -10.22 -2.63
N GLU A 313 -0.92 -10.94 -3.17
CA GLU A 313 -0.76 -11.77 -4.39
C GLU A 313 -0.34 -10.95 -5.63
N THR A 314 -0.63 -9.66 -5.63
CA THR A 314 -0.17 -8.75 -6.70
C THR A 314 1.26 -8.30 -6.43
N PHE A 315 1.57 -7.90 -5.19
CA PHE A 315 2.87 -7.38 -4.78
C PHE A 315 3.96 -8.44 -4.81
N ASP A 316 3.63 -9.72 -4.56
CA ASP A 316 4.57 -10.84 -4.76
C ASP A 316 5.15 -10.88 -6.21
N ARG A 317 4.57 -10.14 -7.16
CA ARG A 317 4.91 -10.16 -8.60
C ARG A 317 5.30 -8.80 -9.17
N LEU A 318 5.44 -7.80 -8.31
CA LEU A 318 5.76 -6.44 -8.73
C LEU A 318 7.10 -6.04 -8.14
N GLN A 319 7.88 -5.33 -8.94
CA GLN A 319 9.04 -4.63 -8.46
C GLN A 319 8.64 -3.56 -7.45
N GLN A 320 9.53 -3.21 -6.52
CA GLN A 320 9.24 -2.22 -5.47
C GLN A 320 8.78 -0.87 -6.04
N ASN A 321 9.44 -0.39 -7.11
CA ASN A 321 9.11 0.85 -7.82
C ASN A 321 7.71 0.84 -8.49
N GLN A 322 7.15 -0.34 -8.77
CA GLN A 322 5.84 -0.51 -9.40
C GLN A 322 4.69 -0.60 -8.39
N MET A 323 4.96 -0.96 -7.13
CA MET A 323 3.93 -1.23 -6.13
C MET A 323 3.06 -0.01 -5.80
N SER A 324 3.70 1.15 -5.67
CA SER A 324 3.01 2.43 -5.39
C SER A 324 2.00 2.76 -6.50
N GLY A 325 2.41 2.60 -7.77
CA GLY A 325 1.56 2.80 -8.95
C GLY A 325 0.43 1.76 -9.09
N ALA A 326 0.63 0.55 -8.57
CA ALA A 326 -0.37 -0.53 -8.63
C ALA A 326 -1.58 -0.30 -7.71
N ILE A 327 -1.40 0.37 -6.56
CA ILE A 327 -2.48 0.64 -5.59
C ILE A 327 -3.65 1.41 -6.24
N GLY A 328 -3.36 2.37 -7.12
CA GLY A 328 -4.40 3.09 -7.85
C GLY A 328 -5.27 2.17 -8.72
N ALA A 329 -4.65 1.25 -9.46
CA ALA A 329 -5.37 0.27 -10.27
C ALA A 329 -6.17 -0.73 -9.42
N ILE A 330 -5.63 -1.15 -8.27
CA ILE A 330 -6.32 -2.01 -7.29
C ILE A 330 -7.60 -1.33 -6.76
N ILE A 331 -7.51 -0.04 -6.40
CA ILE A 331 -8.66 0.76 -5.95
C ILE A 331 -9.73 0.84 -7.04
N ILE A 332 -9.35 1.04 -8.30
CA ILE A 332 -10.28 1.08 -9.43
C ILE A 332 -11.00 -0.26 -9.58
N ILE A 333 -10.29 -1.39 -9.47
CA ILE A 333 -10.88 -2.73 -9.54
C ILE A 333 -11.87 -2.95 -8.40
N TYR A 334 -11.50 -2.60 -7.17
CA TYR A 334 -12.38 -2.70 -6.02
C TYR A 334 -13.67 -1.90 -6.22
N ALA A 335 -13.54 -0.64 -6.66
CA ALA A 335 -14.67 0.23 -6.92
C ALA A 335 -15.56 -0.32 -8.05
N ALA A 336 -14.98 -0.89 -9.11
CA ALA A 336 -15.75 -1.55 -10.17
C ALA A 336 -16.60 -2.69 -9.62
N GLY A 337 -16.03 -3.52 -8.74
CA GLY A 337 -16.77 -4.54 -8.00
C GLY A 337 -17.93 -3.92 -7.20
N GLY A 338 -17.65 -2.85 -6.47
CA GLY A 338 -18.64 -2.14 -5.67
C GLY A 338 -19.73 -1.41 -6.45
N ILE A 339 -19.52 -1.11 -7.73
CA ILE A 339 -20.54 -0.57 -8.65
C ILE A 339 -21.42 -1.71 -9.16
N ILE A 340 -20.80 -2.82 -9.60
CA ILE A 340 -21.52 -3.94 -10.21
C ILE A 340 -22.33 -4.71 -9.16
N GLY A 341 -21.77 -4.92 -7.97
CA GLY A 341 -22.32 -5.78 -6.92
C GLY A 341 -23.75 -5.44 -6.51
N PRO A 342 -23.98 -4.28 -5.85
CA PRO A 342 -25.31 -3.92 -5.35
C PRO A 342 -26.38 -3.92 -6.44
N TYR A 343 -26.02 -3.49 -7.66
CA TYR A 343 -26.96 -3.48 -8.78
C TYR A 343 -27.36 -4.89 -9.21
N ILE A 344 -26.38 -5.79 -9.46
CA ILE A 344 -26.67 -7.17 -9.83
C ILE A 344 -27.44 -7.90 -8.73
N ILE A 345 -27.06 -7.72 -7.47
CA ILE A 345 -27.77 -8.32 -6.34
C ILE A 345 -29.19 -7.76 -6.20
N GLY A 346 -29.39 -6.45 -6.38
CA GLY A 346 -30.71 -5.82 -6.40
C GLY A 346 -31.62 -6.40 -7.49
N LEU A 347 -31.09 -6.59 -8.72
CA LEU A 347 -31.83 -7.22 -9.82
C LEU A 347 -32.19 -8.69 -9.52
N ILE A 348 -31.30 -9.45 -8.89
CA ILE A 348 -31.59 -10.83 -8.48
C ILE A 348 -32.70 -10.85 -7.43
N MET A 349 -32.63 -9.97 -6.43
CA MET A 349 -33.68 -9.84 -5.41
C MET A 349 -35.02 -9.43 -6.03
N GLU A 350 -35.02 -8.63 -7.09
CA GLU A 350 -36.23 -8.18 -7.79
C GLU A 350 -36.89 -9.28 -8.62
N TYR A 351 -36.10 -9.94 -9.50
CA TYR A 351 -36.65 -10.86 -10.50
C TYR A 351 -36.70 -12.32 -10.07
N VAL A 352 -35.75 -12.74 -9.23
CA VAL A 352 -35.66 -14.14 -8.76
C VAL A 352 -36.30 -14.28 -7.38
N GLY A 353 -36.08 -13.28 -6.52
CA GLY A 353 -36.69 -13.18 -5.20
C GLY A 353 -35.68 -12.84 -4.11
N ILE A 354 -36.17 -12.22 -3.04
CA ILE A 354 -35.34 -11.71 -1.94
C ILE A 354 -34.51 -12.80 -1.24
N ASP A 355 -35.00 -14.03 -1.23
CA ASP A 355 -34.36 -15.20 -0.62
C ASP A 355 -33.05 -15.59 -1.33
N PHE A 356 -32.85 -15.17 -2.58
CA PHE A 356 -31.64 -15.45 -3.34
C PHE A 356 -30.47 -14.53 -2.99
N PHE A 357 -30.62 -13.57 -2.07
CA PHE A 357 -29.55 -12.66 -1.65
C PHE A 357 -28.26 -13.41 -1.26
N PHE A 358 -28.32 -14.28 -0.26
CA PHE A 358 -27.14 -15.05 0.19
C PHE A 358 -26.70 -16.11 -0.83
N ILE A 359 -27.63 -16.69 -1.60
CA ILE A 359 -27.32 -17.65 -2.65
C ILE A 359 -26.47 -16.99 -3.75
N ALA A 360 -26.86 -15.79 -4.19
CA ALA A 360 -26.13 -15.03 -5.20
C ALA A 360 -24.72 -14.67 -4.72
N LEU A 361 -24.56 -14.23 -3.47
CA LEU A 361 -23.22 -13.99 -2.88
C LEU A 361 -22.38 -15.27 -2.83
N GLY A 362 -22.98 -16.42 -2.48
CA GLY A 362 -22.31 -17.72 -2.50
C GLY A 362 -21.90 -18.17 -3.90
N LEU A 363 -22.71 -17.91 -4.92
CA LEU A 363 -22.41 -18.24 -6.32
C LEU A 363 -21.24 -17.40 -6.88
N ILE A 364 -21.16 -16.12 -6.52
CA ILE A 364 -20.03 -15.26 -6.91
C ILE A 364 -18.73 -15.75 -6.24
N GLN A 365 -18.78 -16.12 -4.96
CA GLN A 365 -17.64 -16.73 -4.28
C GLN A 365 -17.25 -18.08 -4.91
N LEU A 366 -18.22 -18.90 -5.32
CA LEU A 366 -17.97 -20.16 -6.00
C LEU A 366 -17.29 -19.95 -7.36
N ALA A 367 -17.78 -18.98 -8.16
CA ALA A 367 -17.14 -18.62 -9.42
C ALA A 367 -15.69 -18.17 -9.21
N PHE A 368 -15.42 -17.38 -8.17
CA PHE A 368 -14.07 -17.00 -7.80
C PHE A 368 -13.20 -18.18 -7.37
N ALA A 369 -13.71 -19.09 -6.53
CA ALA A 369 -12.98 -20.29 -6.11
C ALA A 369 -12.60 -21.18 -7.31
N LEU A 370 -13.52 -21.37 -8.26
CA LEU A 370 -13.25 -22.11 -9.50
C LEU A 370 -12.18 -21.41 -10.36
N PHE A 371 -12.21 -20.08 -10.42
CA PHE A 371 -11.18 -19.30 -11.10
C PHE A 371 -9.79 -19.45 -10.46
N VAL A 372 -9.71 -19.45 -9.12
CA VAL A 372 -8.46 -19.69 -8.38
C VAL A 372 -7.91 -21.09 -8.67
N ILE A 373 -8.78 -22.12 -8.66
CA ILE A 373 -8.38 -23.50 -9.00
C ILE A 373 -7.82 -23.57 -10.43
N TYR A 374 -8.49 -22.94 -11.39
CA TYR A 374 -8.03 -22.89 -12.77
C TYR A 374 -6.65 -22.21 -12.87
N ARG A 375 -6.48 -21.02 -12.29
CA ARG A 375 -5.22 -20.26 -12.37
C ARG A 375 -4.06 -20.94 -11.65
N SER A 376 -4.33 -21.64 -10.54
CA SER A 376 -3.31 -22.39 -9.80
C SER A 376 -2.74 -23.57 -10.58
N LYS A 377 -3.44 -24.05 -11.62
CA LYS A 377 -2.92 -25.08 -12.56
C LYS A 377 -2.14 -24.51 -13.74
N VAL A 378 -2.35 -23.23 -14.06
CA VAL A 378 -1.75 -22.58 -15.25
C VAL A 378 -0.38 -22.00 -14.94
N ARG A 379 -0.16 -21.53 -13.70
CA ARG A 379 1.09 -20.91 -13.28
C ARG A 379 1.41 -21.34 -11.87
N GLU A 380 2.65 -21.76 -11.62
CA GLU A 380 3.10 -22.08 -10.27
C GLU A 380 3.00 -20.88 -9.34
N SER A 381 2.82 -21.18 -8.05
CA SER A 381 2.78 -20.19 -6.98
C SER A 381 4.19 -19.88 -6.53
N ILE A 382 4.41 -18.67 -6.04
CA ILE A 382 5.71 -18.27 -5.49
C ILE A 382 5.95 -19.06 -4.19
N PRO A 383 7.16 -19.58 -3.95
CA PRO A 383 7.57 -20.19 -2.69
C PRO A 383 7.15 -19.35 -1.48
N VAL A 384 6.91 -19.99 -0.33
CA VAL A 384 6.39 -19.27 0.84
C VAL A 384 7.43 -18.32 1.42
N GLU A 385 8.70 -18.68 1.29
CA GLU A 385 9.87 -17.94 1.76
C GLU A 385 10.07 -16.63 0.99
N GLU A 386 9.59 -16.57 -0.26
CA GLU A 386 9.73 -15.44 -1.18
C GLU A 386 8.46 -14.55 -1.25
N GLN A 387 7.45 -14.86 -0.44
CA GLN A 387 6.20 -14.10 -0.40
C GLN A 387 6.32 -12.83 0.43
N GLU A 388 5.63 -11.78 -0.02
CA GLU A 388 5.52 -10.54 0.73
C GLU A 388 4.73 -10.73 2.02
N ALA A 389 5.14 -10.03 3.07
CA ALA A 389 4.40 -10.03 4.32
C ALA A 389 2.95 -9.54 4.10
N PHE A 390 2.00 -10.23 4.74
CA PHE A 390 0.62 -9.78 4.75
C PHE A 390 0.47 -8.49 5.56
N VAL A 391 -0.16 -7.49 4.94
CA VAL A 391 -0.53 -6.24 5.61
C VAL A 391 -2.05 -6.17 5.69
N ALA A 392 -2.58 -6.13 6.91
CA ALA A 392 -4.01 -5.94 7.14
C ALA A 392 -4.44 -4.55 6.65
N GLN A 393 -5.36 -4.51 5.69
CA GLN A 393 -5.87 -3.27 5.10
C GLN A 393 -7.39 -3.34 4.97
N GLY A 394 -8.07 -2.26 5.39
CA GLY A 394 -9.53 -2.19 5.43
C GLY A 394 -10.15 -2.00 4.05
N ALA A 395 -10.66 -3.09 3.45
CA ALA A 395 -11.34 -3.08 2.14
C ALA A 395 -12.47 -2.04 2.01
N ALA A 396 -13.26 -1.87 3.09
CA ALA A 396 -14.55 -1.18 3.00
C ALA A 396 -14.43 0.32 2.71
N MET A 397 -13.47 1.02 3.33
CA MET A 397 -13.31 2.48 3.24
C MET A 397 -11.91 2.97 3.67
N GLY A 398 -10.95 2.09 3.90
CA GLY A 398 -9.61 2.45 4.36
C GLY A 398 -8.61 2.23 3.26
N TRP A 399 -8.72 3.00 2.18
CA TRP A 399 -7.64 3.11 1.20
C TRP A 399 -6.38 3.45 1.98
N VAL A 400 -5.34 2.67 1.75
CA VAL A 400 -4.03 2.95 2.32
C VAL A 400 -3.31 3.69 1.21
N SER A 401 -2.88 4.92 1.47
CA SER A 401 -1.93 5.57 0.57
C SER A 401 -0.73 4.65 0.40
N SER A 402 -0.14 4.61 -0.79
CA SER A 402 1.12 3.90 -1.01
C SER A 402 2.13 4.23 0.08
N GLU A 403 2.27 5.51 0.42
CA GLU A 403 3.18 6.02 1.44
C GLU A 403 3.04 5.37 2.84
N LEU A 404 1.84 4.87 3.20
CA LEU A 404 1.59 4.22 4.50
C LEU A 404 1.75 2.69 4.47
N ASP A 405 1.84 2.09 3.28
CA ASP A 405 2.01 0.65 3.14
C ASP A 405 3.46 0.27 3.48
N PRO A 406 3.71 -0.64 4.44
CA PRO A 406 5.06 -1.02 4.81
C PRO A 406 5.84 -1.73 3.69
N ARG A 407 5.18 -2.13 2.60
CA ARG A 407 5.79 -2.82 1.47
C ARG A 407 6.26 -1.88 0.36
N THR A 408 5.85 -0.62 0.38
CA THR A 408 6.41 0.37 -0.55
C THR A 408 7.64 1.01 0.06
N GLU A 409 8.48 1.54 -0.82
CA GLU A 409 9.62 2.37 -0.43
C GLU A 409 9.17 3.52 0.48
N TYR A 410 9.91 3.73 1.56
CA TYR A 410 9.67 4.81 2.50
C TYR A 410 10.48 6.02 2.06
N VAL A 411 9.79 7.09 1.69
CA VAL A 411 10.42 8.38 1.42
C VAL A 411 10.49 9.13 2.74
N ASP A 412 11.71 9.40 3.21
CA ASP A 412 11.93 10.16 4.44
C ASP A 412 11.57 11.64 4.22
N HIS A 413 10.39 12.03 4.70
CA HIS A 413 9.95 13.42 4.71
C HIS A 413 10.43 14.19 5.96
N SER A 414 11.51 13.73 6.63
CA SER A 414 12.06 14.41 7.80
C SER A 414 12.20 15.90 7.50
N THR A 415 11.49 16.72 8.28
CA THR A 415 11.68 18.15 8.27
C THR A 415 13.13 18.39 8.66
N LEU A 416 13.96 18.77 7.70
CA LEU A 416 15.34 19.17 7.93
C LEU A 416 15.38 20.09 9.15
N SER A 417 16.40 19.96 10.00
CA SER A 417 16.59 20.92 11.08
C SER A 417 16.63 22.32 10.45
N HIS A 418 16.23 23.34 11.20
CA HIS A 418 16.22 24.72 10.66
C HIS A 418 17.61 25.10 10.14
N GLU A 419 18.67 24.56 10.75
CA GLU A 419 20.06 24.74 10.36
C GLU A 419 20.40 24.05 9.03
N VAL A 420 19.91 22.83 8.80
CA VAL A 420 20.09 22.10 7.55
C VAL A 420 19.24 22.72 6.42
N GLU A 421 18.03 23.16 6.72
CA GLU A 421 17.16 23.87 5.77
C GLU A 421 17.82 25.17 5.28
N ILE A 422 18.43 25.96 6.18
CA ILE A 422 19.23 27.14 5.81
C ILE A 422 20.40 26.75 4.90
N ALA A 423 21.09 25.64 5.18
CA ALA A 423 22.21 25.18 4.36
C ALA A 423 21.75 24.81 2.94
N VAL A 424 20.62 24.11 2.82
CA VAL A 424 20.00 23.74 1.54
C VAL A 424 19.54 24.96 0.75
N ASP A 425 18.83 25.90 1.39
CA ASP A 425 18.37 27.14 0.74
C ASP A 425 19.54 27.94 0.16
N ILE A 426 20.65 28.01 0.90
CA ILE A 426 21.86 28.69 0.45
C ILE A 426 22.55 27.92 -0.67
N ALA A 427 22.61 26.59 -0.57
CA ALA A 427 23.23 25.73 -1.58
C ALA A 427 22.51 25.82 -2.93
N GLN A 428 21.17 25.84 -2.94
CA GLN A 428 20.38 26.01 -4.16
C GLN A 428 20.65 27.34 -4.88
N LEU A 429 20.98 28.39 -4.14
CA LEU A 429 21.32 29.71 -4.71
C LEU A 429 22.81 29.84 -5.04
N GLN A 430 23.68 29.32 -4.18
CA GLN A 430 25.13 29.48 -4.21
C GLN A 430 25.85 28.23 -3.63
N PRO A 431 26.06 27.17 -4.44
CA PRO A 431 26.65 25.90 -3.98
C PRO A 431 28.02 26.07 -3.30
N GLN A 432 28.88 26.91 -3.89
CA GLN A 432 30.21 27.24 -3.37
C GLN A 432 30.19 27.96 -2.01
N LEU A 433 29.14 28.74 -1.73
CA LEU A 433 28.98 29.40 -0.43
C LEU A 433 28.52 28.39 0.63
N ALA A 434 27.64 27.46 0.24
CA ALA A 434 27.17 26.39 1.12
C ALA A 434 28.32 25.50 1.59
N LEU A 435 29.24 25.08 0.70
CA LEU A 435 30.45 24.33 1.10
C LEU A 435 31.30 25.07 2.14
N LYS A 436 31.39 26.40 2.06
CA LYS A 436 32.05 27.21 3.10
C LYS A 436 31.27 27.22 4.41
N MET A 437 29.95 27.37 4.35
CA MET A 437 29.10 27.42 5.53
C MET A 437 28.98 26.07 6.24
N VAL A 438 29.02 24.95 5.52
CA VAL A 438 29.04 23.60 6.08
C VAL A 438 30.13 23.45 7.13
N SER A 439 31.34 23.95 6.85
CA SER A 439 32.44 23.85 7.83
C SER A 439 32.16 24.59 9.16
N ILE A 440 31.31 25.63 9.13
CA ILE A 440 30.90 26.38 10.31
C ILE A 440 29.73 25.69 11.01
N LEU A 441 28.77 25.19 10.23
CA LEU A 441 27.58 24.51 10.74
C LEU A 441 27.92 23.15 11.35
N ALA A 442 28.71 22.32 10.66
CA ALA A 442 29.23 21.05 11.17
C ALA A 442 30.00 21.22 12.49
N ARG A 443 30.74 22.33 12.63
CA ARG A 443 31.44 22.65 13.88
C ARG A 443 30.48 23.05 15.01
N SER A 444 29.39 23.71 14.69
CA SER A 444 28.42 24.24 15.67
C SER A 444 27.39 23.19 16.08
N TYR A 445 27.07 22.26 15.18
CA TYR A 445 26.07 21.22 15.31
C TYR A 445 26.68 19.86 14.91
N PRO A 446 27.61 19.33 15.72
CA PRO A 446 28.32 18.09 15.40
C PRO A 446 27.40 16.86 15.27
N GLU A 447 26.28 16.86 15.99
CA GLU A 447 25.27 15.79 15.96
C GLU A 447 24.50 15.72 14.61
N GLN A 448 24.58 16.75 13.75
CA GLN A 448 23.80 16.87 12.50
C GLN A 448 24.67 16.72 11.24
N ILE A 449 25.90 16.21 11.37
CA ILE A 449 26.86 16.15 10.25
C ILE A 449 26.37 15.25 9.12
N LEU A 450 25.78 14.11 9.44
CA LEU A 450 25.18 13.22 8.44
C LEU A 450 23.97 13.88 7.78
N ASP A 451 23.18 14.64 8.52
CA ASP A 451 22.05 15.40 7.96
C ASP A 451 22.53 16.46 6.95
N PHE A 452 23.65 17.15 7.24
CA PHE A 452 24.26 18.08 6.29
C PHE A 452 24.82 17.35 5.06
N ALA A 453 25.48 16.20 5.24
CA ALA A 453 25.99 15.40 4.12
C ALA A 453 24.85 14.96 3.19
N LYS A 454 23.81 14.34 3.77
CA LYS A 454 22.60 13.86 3.09
C LYS A 454 21.92 14.98 2.30
N ALA A 455 21.68 16.11 2.95
CA ALA A 455 20.91 17.20 2.34
C ALA A 455 21.66 17.94 1.23
N LEU A 456 22.99 18.03 1.31
CA LEU A 456 23.80 18.80 0.37
C LEU A 456 24.33 17.96 -0.79
N ALA A 457 24.59 16.67 -0.60
CA ALA A 457 24.98 15.77 -1.70
C ALA A 457 23.91 15.69 -2.80
N ASN A 458 22.63 15.87 -2.40
CA ASN A 458 21.49 15.86 -3.32
C ASN A 458 21.31 17.17 -4.12
N ILE A 459 22.20 18.15 -3.96
CA ILE A 459 22.06 19.45 -4.64
C ILE A 459 22.99 19.52 -5.85
N GLU A 460 22.38 19.74 -7.01
CA GLU A 460 23.10 19.88 -8.28
C GLU A 460 24.13 21.03 -8.21
N GLY A 461 25.39 20.72 -8.50
CA GLY A 461 26.50 21.68 -8.47
C GLY A 461 27.27 21.77 -7.15
N ILE A 462 26.94 20.96 -6.14
CA ILE A 462 27.82 20.71 -4.99
C ILE A 462 28.91 19.72 -5.41
N ASP A 463 30.17 20.06 -5.15
CA ASP A 463 31.30 19.14 -5.25
C ASP A 463 31.31 18.22 -4.02
N ILE A 464 30.97 16.95 -4.23
CA ILE A 464 30.84 15.94 -3.19
C ILE A 464 32.18 15.56 -2.54
N SER A 465 33.29 15.62 -3.29
CA SER A 465 34.65 15.42 -2.76
C SER A 465 35.05 16.54 -1.81
N GLU A 466 34.78 17.80 -2.19
CA GLU A 466 35.03 18.94 -1.31
C GLU A 466 34.10 18.91 -0.07
N LEU A 467 32.84 18.49 -0.23
CA LEU A 467 31.91 18.30 0.87
C LEU A 467 32.44 17.28 1.89
N TYR A 468 32.83 16.09 1.40
CA TYR A 468 33.39 15.01 2.21
C TYR A 468 34.61 15.48 3.01
N GLN A 469 35.63 16.05 2.35
CA GLN A 469 36.84 16.48 3.05
C GLN A 469 36.57 17.54 4.12
N ARG A 470 35.62 18.44 3.88
CA ARG A 470 35.24 19.47 4.85
C ARG A 470 34.53 18.88 6.07
N LEU A 471 33.66 17.89 5.89
CA LEU A 471 32.95 17.23 6.98
C LEU A 471 33.88 16.30 7.78
N LEU A 472 34.68 15.48 7.08
CA LEU A 472 35.62 14.54 7.67
C LEU A 472 36.62 15.22 8.62
N LYS A 473 37.08 16.43 8.26
CA LYS A 473 38.01 17.22 9.07
C LYS A 473 37.52 17.49 10.49
N PHE A 474 36.21 17.61 10.70
CA PHE A 474 35.66 17.89 12.02
C PHE A 474 35.30 16.61 12.78
N HIS A 475 34.98 15.51 12.09
CA HIS A 475 34.58 14.24 12.68
C HIS A 475 35.24 13.04 11.98
N PRO A 476 36.55 12.81 12.21
CA PRO A 476 37.30 11.73 11.55
C PRO A 476 36.79 10.32 11.88
N ASN A 477 36.05 10.16 12.98
CA ASN A 477 35.49 8.87 13.39
C ASN A 477 34.28 8.42 12.57
N HIS A 478 33.72 9.27 11.70
CA HIS A 478 32.53 8.95 10.87
C HIS A 478 32.91 8.77 9.40
N LYS A 479 34.15 8.33 9.10
CA LYS A 479 34.67 8.21 7.72
C LYS A 479 33.74 7.36 6.84
N HIS A 480 33.41 6.14 7.28
CA HIS A 480 32.56 5.20 6.55
C HIS A 480 31.14 5.73 6.38
N GLU A 481 30.50 6.19 7.47
CA GLU A 481 29.14 6.75 7.45
C GLU A 481 29.02 7.97 6.52
N LEU A 482 30.06 8.81 6.43
CA LEU A 482 30.09 9.95 5.52
C LEU A 482 30.22 9.53 4.05
N ILE A 483 31.08 8.56 3.75
CA ILE A 483 31.23 8.02 2.38
C ILE A 483 29.89 7.45 1.92
N GLU A 484 29.31 6.55 2.73
CA GLU A 484 28.00 5.94 2.45
C GLU A 484 26.91 7.00 2.26
N THR A 485 26.78 7.94 3.21
CA THR A 485 25.74 8.98 3.14
C THR A 485 25.87 9.86 1.90
N ILE A 486 27.09 10.22 1.50
CA ILE A 486 27.32 11.08 0.32
C ILE A 486 26.98 10.32 -0.95
N ILE A 487 27.43 9.07 -1.08
CA ILE A 487 27.22 8.23 -2.27
C ILE A 487 25.73 7.97 -2.47
N THR A 488 25.02 7.52 -1.42
CA THR A 488 23.58 7.19 -1.50
C THR A 488 22.68 8.40 -1.82
N ASN A 489 23.16 9.63 -1.59
CA ASN A 489 22.35 10.85 -1.77
C ASN A 489 22.88 11.77 -2.88
N ALA A 490 23.92 11.38 -3.61
CA ALA A 490 24.49 12.20 -4.67
C ALA A 490 23.50 12.37 -5.83
N SER A 491 23.28 13.62 -6.26
CA SER A 491 22.43 13.93 -7.43
C SER A 491 23.15 13.77 -8.79
N GLY A 492 24.46 13.55 -8.78
CA GLY A 492 25.31 13.42 -9.97
C GLY A 492 26.32 12.26 -9.81
N SER A 493 27.22 12.12 -10.79
CA SER A 493 28.21 11.03 -10.81
C SER A 493 29.09 11.02 -9.54
N THR A 494 29.24 9.83 -8.97
CA THR A 494 30.06 9.52 -7.79
C THR A 494 31.47 9.05 -8.14
N THR A 495 31.75 8.78 -9.42
CA THR A 495 32.95 8.11 -9.91
C THR A 495 34.27 8.78 -9.47
N GLU A 496 34.38 10.10 -9.61
CA GLU A 496 35.60 10.84 -9.21
C GLU A 496 35.80 10.83 -7.69
N PHE A 497 34.70 10.88 -6.92
CA PHE A 497 34.74 10.80 -5.47
C PHE A 497 35.15 9.39 -4.99
N VAL A 498 34.58 8.35 -5.58
CA VAL A 498 34.91 6.95 -5.28
C VAL A 498 36.38 6.67 -5.56
N ALA A 499 36.89 7.09 -6.73
CA ALA A 499 38.31 6.95 -7.06
C ALA A 499 39.21 7.65 -6.03
N GLN A 500 38.87 8.88 -5.63
CA GLN A 500 39.60 9.59 -4.59
C GLN A 500 39.57 8.85 -3.24
N VAL A 501 38.44 8.24 -2.86
CA VAL A 501 38.33 7.49 -1.61
C VAL A 501 39.24 6.26 -1.62
N PHE A 502 39.35 5.55 -2.76
CA PHE A 502 40.25 4.42 -2.91
C PHE A 502 41.73 4.84 -2.92
N ASP A 503 42.09 5.91 -3.63
CA ASP A 503 43.46 6.46 -3.65
C ASP A 503 43.98 6.88 -2.26
N GLU A 504 43.07 7.34 -1.38
CA GLU A 504 43.39 7.77 -0.01
C GLU A 504 43.35 6.62 1.02
N ALA A 505 42.92 5.41 0.64
CA ALA A 505 42.79 4.26 1.52
C ALA A 505 44.06 3.40 1.57
N ASP A 506 44.28 2.72 2.69
CA ASP A 506 45.30 1.68 2.77
C ASP A 506 44.81 0.44 2.00
N TYR A 507 45.70 -0.29 1.31
CA TYR A 507 45.31 -1.42 0.45
C TYR A 507 44.58 -2.53 1.21
N GLU A 508 44.83 -2.68 2.51
CA GLU A 508 44.16 -3.66 3.39
C GLU A 508 42.67 -3.33 3.62
N ASP A 509 42.28 -2.06 3.50
CA ASP A 509 40.90 -1.60 3.71
C ASP A 509 40.07 -1.62 2.41
N LEU A 510 40.71 -1.78 1.24
CA LEU A 510 40.04 -1.69 -0.06
C LEU A 510 38.91 -2.71 -0.25
N PRO A 511 39.06 -4.01 0.11
CA PRO A 511 37.95 -4.96 -0.02
C PRO A 511 36.71 -4.56 0.79
N GLU A 512 36.90 -4.08 2.03
CA GLU A 512 35.80 -3.61 2.89
C GLU A 512 35.16 -2.34 2.33
N LEU A 513 35.97 -1.39 1.84
CA LEU A 513 35.48 -0.16 1.20
C LEU A 513 34.74 -0.44 -0.11
N THR A 514 35.22 -1.37 -0.94
CA THR A 514 34.54 -1.79 -2.17
C THR A 514 33.19 -2.39 -1.86
N ALA A 515 33.11 -3.31 -0.89
CA ALA A 515 31.83 -3.87 -0.44
C ALA A 515 30.87 -2.78 0.05
N MET A 516 31.35 -1.88 0.93
CA MET A 516 30.55 -0.78 1.47
C MET A 516 30.04 0.17 0.37
N ILE A 517 30.90 0.59 -0.55
CA ILE A 517 30.56 1.52 -1.63
C ILE A 517 29.63 0.86 -2.66
N THR A 518 29.87 -0.41 -2.99
CA THR A 518 28.98 -1.21 -3.86
C THR A 518 27.58 -1.32 -3.26
N ASN A 519 27.48 -1.44 -1.94
CA ASN A 519 26.18 -1.48 -1.27
C ASN A 519 25.48 -0.10 -1.26
N ALA A 520 26.26 0.98 -1.21
CA ALA A 520 25.74 2.35 -1.25
C ALA A 520 25.33 2.81 -2.66
N ASP A 521 25.93 2.24 -3.73
CA ASP A 521 25.65 2.54 -5.14
C ASP A 521 25.68 1.25 -6.01
N PRO A 522 24.61 0.44 -5.95
CA PRO A 522 24.54 -0.83 -6.68
C PRO A 522 24.52 -0.64 -8.20
N GLU A 523 23.98 0.48 -8.70
CA GLU A 523 23.85 0.76 -10.14
C GLU A 523 25.22 0.88 -10.83
N HIS A 524 26.23 1.37 -10.11
CA HIS A 524 27.60 1.54 -10.63
C HIS A 524 28.59 0.51 -10.04
N SER A 525 28.09 -0.62 -9.55
CA SER A 525 28.86 -1.63 -8.83
C SER A 525 30.10 -2.13 -9.59
N LEU A 526 30.02 -2.30 -10.92
CA LEU A 526 31.17 -2.69 -11.75
C LEU A 526 32.24 -1.61 -11.83
N GLU A 527 31.87 -0.34 -12.01
CA GLU A 527 32.81 0.79 -12.07
C GLU A 527 33.56 0.94 -10.73
N ILE A 528 32.85 0.69 -9.62
CA ILE A 528 33.42 0.69 -8.26
C ILE A 528 34.45 -0.43 -8.12
N PHE A 529 34.14 -1.64 -8.59
CA PHE A 529 35.08 -2.76 -8.61
C PHE A 529 36.33 -2.43 -9.44
N GLU A 530 36.16 -1.96 -10.68
CA GLU A 530 37.27 -1.64 -11.57
C GLU A 530 38.16 -0.54 -10.97
N ALA A 531 37.58 0.51 -10.41
CA ALA A 531 38.33 1.59 -9.75
C ALA A 531 39.14 1.08 -8.56
N ALA A 532 38.55 0.22 -7.71
CA ALA A 532 39.27 -0.38 -6.59
C ALA A 532 40.41 -1.29 -7.07
N ALA A 533 40.15 -2.14 -8.08
CA ALA A 533 41.15 -3.05 -8.63
C ALA A 533 42.33 -2.29 -9.27
N GLU A 534 42.07 -1.20 -10.01
CA GLU A 534 43.11 -0.40 -10.65
C GLU A 534 44.10 0.23 -9.64
N THR A 535 43.67 0.55 -8.42
CA THR A 535 44.57 1.12 -7.40
C THR A 535 45.64 0.14 -6.91
N VAL A 536 45.36 -1.16 -6.95
CA VAL A 536 46.25 -2.20 -6.40
C VAL A 536 46.86 -3.13 -7.45
N VAL A 537 46.32 -3.18 -8.67
CA VAL A 537 46.73 -4.17 -9.68
C VAL A 537 48.23 -4.16 -10.01
N GLU A 538 48.89 -2.99 -9.93
CA GLU A 538 50.34 -2.87 -10.20
C GLU A 538 51.23 -3.20 -8.99
N GLU A 539 50.83 -2.79 -7.78
CA GLU A 539 51.67 -2.89 -6.57
C GLU A 539 51.34 -4.12 -5.71
N HIS A 540 50.06 -4.53 -5.68
CA HIS A 540 49.48 -5.57 -4.84
C HIS A 540 48.44 -6.42 -5.61
N PRO A 541 48.86 -7.16 -6.66
CA PRO A 541 47.95 -7.93 -7.51
C PRO A 541 47.16 -9.01 -6.75
N GLU A 542 47.68 -9.50 -5.62
CA GLU A 542 46.98 -10.43 -4.73
C GLU A 542 45.68 -9.87 -4.15
N THR A 543 45.66 -8.56 -3.84
CA THR A 543 44.50 -7.88 -3.22
C THR A 543 43.33 -7.73 -4.20
N VAL A 544 43.59 -7.80 -5.51
CA VAL A 544 42.53 -7.77 -6.54
C VAL A 544 41.55 -8.92 -6.35
N MET A 545 42.02 -10.09 -5.91
CA MET A 545 41.17 -11.24 -5.62
C MET A 545 40.29 -10.97 -4.39
N ASP A 546 40.86 -10.41 -3.32
CA ASP A 546 40.10 -10.07 -2.11
C ASP A 546 38.99 -9.04 -2.41
N ILE A 547 39.29 -8.04 -3.26
CA ILE A 547 38.31 -7.06 -3.74
C ILE A 547 37.20 -7.74 -4.56
N ALA A 548 37.55 -8.68 -5.44
CA ALA A 548 36.59 -9.41 -6.26
C ALA A 548 35.70 -10.33 -5.41
N GLU A 549 36.27 -11.04 -4.44
CA GLU A 549 35.51 -11.85 -3.50
C GLU A 549 34.55 -11.00 -2.67
N ALA A 550 35.02 -9.86 -2.14
CA ALA A 550 34.17 -8.92 -1.41
C ALA A 550 33.04 -8.36 -2.29
N TYR A 551 33.35 -8.01 -3.53
CA TYR A 551 32.38 -7.55 -4.53
C TYR A 551 31.33 -8.62 -4.84
N VAL A 552 31.74 -9.81 -5.28
CA VAL A 552 30.83 -10.90 -5.66
C VAL A 552 29.98 -11.33 -4.46
N THR A 553 30.58 -11.45 -3.28
CA THR A 553 29.85 -11.76 -2.04
C THR A 553 28.81 -10.69 -1.72
N THR A 554 29.15 -9.41 -1.85
CA THR A 554 28.22 -8.30 -1.60
C THR A 554 27.09 -8.28 -2.64
N ALA A 555 27.42 -8.40 -3.92
CA ALA A 555 26.45 -8.36 -5.01
C ALA A 555 25.48 -9.55 -4.97
N THR A 556 25.98 -10.75 -4.66
CA THR A 556 25.16 -11.95 -4.47
C THR A 556 24.29 -11.85 -3.21
N THR A 557 24.85 -11.38 -2.09
CA THR A 557 24.08 -11.15 -0.86
C THR A 557 22.97 -10.13 -1.09
N ASN A 558 23.26 -9.01 -1.76
CA ASN A 558 22.28 -7.99 -2.10
C ASN A 558 21.16 -8.57 -2.97
N LEU A 559 21.51 -9.37 -3.99
CA LEU A 559 20.54 -10.02 -4.86
C LEU A 559 19.69 -11.07 -4.11
N GLU A 560 20.25 -11.76 -3.11
CA GLU A 560 19.52 -12.66 -2.22
C GLU A 560 18.63 -11.96 -1.21
N GLU A 561 18.95 -10.73 -0.82
CA GLU A 561 18.13 -9.89 0.06
C GLU A 561 17.02 -9.15 -0.70
N MET A 562 17.16 -9.00 -2.03
CA MET A 562 16.14 -8.42 -2.88
C MET A 562 14.85 -9.23 -2.90
N ARG A 563 13.75 -8.51 -3.11
CA ARG A 563 12.42 -9.09 -3.30
C ARG A 563 12.43 -9.97 -4.53
N TYR A 564 11.61 -11.01 -4.52
CA TYR A 564 11.53 -11.98 -5.62
C TYR A 564 11.40 -11.34 -7.02
N ALA A 565 10.54 -10.33 -7.15
CA ALA A 565 10.32 -9.66 -8.43
C ALA A 565 11.46 -8.73 -8.86
N ASP A 566 12.16 -8.10 -7.91
CA ASP A 566 13.33 -7.26 -8.17
C ASP A 566 14.53 -8.14 -8.55
N ARG A 567 14.75 -9.22 -7.79
CA ARG A 567 15.76 -10.25 -8.06
C ARG A 567 15.66 -10.81 -9.48
N LEU A 568 14.47 -11.23 -9.91
CA LEU A 568 14.28 -11.77 -11.28
C LEU A 568 14.55 -10.75 -12.39
N ALA A 569 14.49 -9.46 -12.09
CA ALA A 569 14.79 -8.42 -13.06
C ALA A 569 16.28 -8.13 -13.15
N GLU A 570 16.98 -8.19 -12.02
CA GLU A 570 18.41 -7.87 -11.91
C GLU A 570 19.33 -9.09 -12.09
N GLU A 571 18.82 -10.32 -11.93
CA GLU A 571 19.62 -11.56 -12.01
C GLU A 571 20.43 -11.65 -13.31
N GLY A 572 19.84 -11.30 -14.46
CA GLY A 572 20.54 -11.31 -15.75
C GLY A 572 21.58 -10.19 -15.92
N GLU A 573 21.40 -9.04 -15.26
CA GLU A 573 22.40 -7.97 -15.24
C GLU A 573 23.56 -8.33 -14.32
N LEU A 574 23.28 -8.96 -13.17
CA LEU A 574 24.32 -9.46 -12.27
C LEU A 574 25.16 -10.55 -12.94
N GLU A 575 24.55 -11.52 -13.65
CA GLU A 575 25.27 -12.55 -14.41
C GLU A 575 26.26 -11.91 -15.41
N GLN A 576 25.82 -10.91 -16.18
CA GLN A 576 26.69 -10.18 -17.11
C GLN A 576 27.82 -9.42 -16.40
N THR A 577 27.52 -8.86 -15.23
CA THR A 577 28.49 -8.08 -14.46
C THR A 577 29.56 -8.98 -13.85
N ILE A 578 29.18 -10.15 -13.32
CA ILE A 578 30.11 -11.16 -12.81
C ILE A 578 31.02 -11.67 -13.94
N HIS A 579 30.49 -11.94 -15.13
CA HIS A 579 31.32 -12.29 -16.29
C HIS A 579 32.36 -11.21 -16.62
N SER A 580 31.97 -9.93 -16.52
CA SER A 580 32.89 -8.80 -16.76
C SER A 580 34.01 -8.72 -15.72
N VAL A 581 33.71 -9.02 -14.45
CA VAL A 581 34.72 -9.13 -13.37
C VAL A 581 35.70 -10.28 -13.64
N VAL A 582 35.20 -11.45 -14.06
CA VAL A 582 36.03 -12.60 -14.41
C VAL A 582 36.95 -12.29 -15.60
N ASP A 583 36.43 -11.62 -16.63
CA ASP A 583 37.19 -11.19 -17.79
C ASP A 583 38.29 -10.19 -17.39
N TYR A 584 37.98 -9.23 -16.52
CA TYR A 584 38.94 -8.26 -16.00
C TYR A 584 40.12 -8.95 -15.29
N ILE A 585 39.83 -9.89 -14.40
CA ILE A 585 40.86 -10.65 -13.66
C ILE A 585 41.66 -11.54 -14.58
N SER A 586 41.01 -12.20 -15.54
CA SER A 586 41.69 -13.03 -16.54
C SER A 586 42.66 -12.22 -17.40
N GLU A 587 42.34 -10.97 -17.72
CA GLU A 587 43.21 -10.08 -18.50
C GLU A 587 44.35 -9.48 -17.66
N LYS A 588 44.06 -9.02 -16.44
CA LYS A 588 44.99 -8.23 -15.62
C LYS A 588 45.83 -9.06 -14.66
N THR A 589 45.27 -10.13 -14.11
CA THR A 589 45.90 -11.01 -13.11
C THR A 589 45.68 -12.50 -13.48
N PRO A 590 46.18 -12.95 -14.65
CA PRO A 590 45.89 -14.29 -15.20
C PRO A 590 46.35 -15.46 -14.32
N GLU A 591 47.27 -15.22 -13.38
CA GLU A 591 47.74 -16.23 -12.44
C GLU A 591 46.75 -16.54 -11.31
N HIS A 592 45.73 -15.69 -11.11
CA HIS A 592 44.67 -15.86 -10.11
C HIS A 592 43.29 -16.16 -10.75
N ALA A 593 43.21 -16.30 -12.08
CA ALA A 593 41.94 -16.46 -12.80
C ALA A 593 41.18 -17.77 -12.49
N GLU A 594 41.88 -18.86 -12.12
CA GLU A 594 41.22 -20.12 -11.71
C GLU A 594 40.59 -20.03 -10.31
N ASP A 595 41.08 -19.13 -9.44
CA ASP A 595 40.62 -19.03 -8.07
C ASP A 595 39.26 -18.32 -7.96
N ILE A 596 38.93 -17.40 -8.88
CA ILE A 596 37.65 -16.67 -8.85
C ILE A 596 36.45 -17.54 -9.24
N GLU A 597 36.63 -18.53 -10.11
CA GLU A 597 35.57 -19.49 -10.46
C GLU A 597 35.09 -20.26 -9.21
N SER A 598 35.93 -20.39 -8.18
CA SER A 598 35.56 -21.04 -6.92
C SER A 598 34.75 -20.17 -5.96
N VAL A 599 34.72 -18.85 -6.20
CA VAL A 599 34.06 -17.84 -5.36
C VAL A 599 32.64 -17.54 -5.87
N ILE A 600 32.39 -17.75 -7.16
CA ILE A 600 31.08 -17.51 -7.78
C ILE A 600 30.13 -18.67 -7.45
N PRO A 601 28.93 -18.42 -6.91
CA PRO A 601 27.94 -19.47 -6.67
C PRO A 601 27.58 -20.23 -7.95
N ASP A 602 27.55 -21.58 -7.88
CA ASP A 602 27.18 -22.46 -9.00
C ASP A 602 25.86 -22.06 -9.70
N THR A 603 24.94 -21.42 -8.95
CA THR A 603 23.64 -20.95 -9.43
C THR A 603 23.71 -19.85 -10.48
N LEU A 604 24.79 -19.07 -10.50
CA LEU A 604 25.01 -17.96 -11.45
C LEU A 604 25.81 -18.40 -12.69
N TRP A 605 26.32 -19.64 -12.71
CA TRP A 605 27.13 -20.18 -13.81
C TRP A 605 26.35 -21.15 -14.72
N ASN A 606 25.30 -21.82 -14.22
CA ASN A 606 24.76 -23.04 -14.84
C ASN A 606 23.38 -22.94 -15.51
N LYS A 607 22.83 -21.76 -15.80
CA LYS A 607 21.48 -21.67 -16.41
C LYS A 607 21.44 -21.93 -17.92
N ASP A 608 22.55 -21.79 -18.65
CA ASP A 608 22.56 -22.06 -20.09
C ASP A 608 22.30 -23.55 -20.41
N ASP A 609 22.68 -24.47 -19.53
CA ASP A 609 22.44 -25.92 -19.71
C ASP A 609 20.98 -26.34 -19.43
N GLU A 610 20.25 -25.63 -18.55
CA GLU A 610 18.83 -25.95 -18.26
C GLU A 610 17.86 -25.38 -19.31
N VAL A 611 18.22 -24.27 -19.97
CA VAL A 611 17.41 -23.71 -21.06
C VAL A 611 17.49 -24.59 -22.31
N GLU A 612 18.66 -25.13 -22.65
CA GLU A 612 18.82 -26.09 -23.76
C GLU A 612 18.07 -27.43 -23.50
N GLU A 613 18.04 -27.93 -22.26
CA GLU A 613 17.21 -29.10 -21.93
C GLU A 613 15.70 -28.80 -22.04
N SER A 614 15.26 -27.58 -21.70
CA SER A 614 13.85 -27.19 -21.82
C SER A 614 13.38 -26.93 -23.26
N GLU A 615 14.27 -26.43 -24.13
CA GLU A 615 13.99 -26.24 -25.56
C GLU A 615 14.05 -27.57 -26.32
N THR A 616 14.99 -28.47 -25.98
CA THR A 616 15.02 -29.81 -26.57
C THR A 616 13.87 -30.71 -26.12
N ASP A 617 13.28 -30.48 -24.93
CA ASP A 617 12.04 -31.14 -24.51
C ASP A 617 10.77 -30.51 -25.10
N ARG A 618 10.82 -29.25 -25.56
CA ARG A 618 9.77 -28.63 -26.38
C ARG A 618 9.81 -29.11 -27.83
N GLU A 619 11.00 -29.24 -28.44
CA GLU A 619 11.12 -29.77 -29.80
C GLU A 619 10.81 -31.28 -29.90
N LYS A 620 10.87 -32.04 -28.80
CA LYS A 620 10.42 -33.44 -28.76
C LYS A 620 8.91 -33.61 -28.52
N LYS A 621 8.16 -32.53 -28.29
CA LYS A 621 6.71 -32.55 -27.98
C LYS A 621 5.81 -31.87 -29.01
N ASP A 622 6.36 -31.34 -30.10
CA ASP A 622 5.58 -30.84 -31.25
C ASP A 622 5.37 -31.92 -32.33
#